data_AF-D9SKR8-F1
#
_entry.id   AF-D9SKR8-F1
#
_cell.length_a   1.000
_cell.length_b   1.000
_cell.length_c   1.000
_cell.angle_alpha   90.00
_cell.angle_beta   90.00
_cell.angle_gamma   90.00
#
_symmetry.space_group_name_H-M   'P 1'
#
loop_
_entity.id
_entity.type
_entity.pdbx_description
1 polymer ?
#
loop_
_entity_poly.entity_id
_entity_poly.type
_entity_poly.pdbx_seq_one_letter_code
_entity_poly.pdbx_strand_id
1 'polypeptide(L)'
;MDNKNSGEVLPNSGLSGGYITTFCVILGRYFFMCVSIYTVNTDYIEFLRSVDSRVLENEKNFGNLRKYVGVLFKINNYDYFVPLSSPKPSDYVYMDGFKTIRHSVVPIYRIIETSEDKINFLGKLKFSSMIPAPPSQLTLLDITSLTEDYKTLIFNQIRHIRKKLTVLQNRHAKVIYNQKKANYANINYLNDTVDFKKLEQAMELFIKKDIITDKKLSLTETAAASADMNENNGQSSQSFNPQD
;
A
#
# COMPACT_ATOMS: atom_id res chain seq x y z
N MET A 1 -15.51 73.28 10.12
CA MET A 1 -15.50 72.03 9.32
C MET A 1 -14.88 70.96 10.21
N ASP A 2 -15.48 70.69 11.36
CA ASP A 2 -16.65 69.81 11.56
C ASP A 2 -16.22 68.35 11.30
N ASN A 3 -16.38 67.37 12.19
CA ASN A 3 -17.41 67.22 13.20
C ASN A 3 -17.02 66.15 14.24
N LYS A 4 -17.81 66.14 15.30
CA LYS A 4 -17.82 65.42 16.58
C LYS A 4 -17.73 63.89 16.55
N ASN A 5 -17.01 63.38 17.56
CA ASN A 5 -17.49 62.48 18.64
C ASN A 5 -18.53 61.39 18.31
N SER A 6 -18.20 60.13 18.54
CA SER A 6 -19.04 59.17 19.29
C SER A 6 -18.33 57.82 19.40
N GLY A 7 -18.22 57.30 20.61
CA GLY A 7 -17.80 55.93 20.85
C GLY A 7 -18.89 54.94 20.47
N GLU A 8 -18.48 53.73 20.10
CA GLU A 8 -19.38 52.60 20.08
C GLU A 8 -18.67 51.31 20.52
N VAL A 9 -19.43 50.55 21.27
CA VAL A 9 -19.11 49.45 22.16
C VAL A 9 -18.91 48.16 21.36
N LEU A 10 -17.87 47.39 21.69
CA LEU A 10 -17.71 46.02 21.20
C LEU A 10 -18.82 45.13 21.80
N PRO A 11 -19.63 44.41 21.00
CA PRO A 11 -20.52 43.41 21.54
C PRO A 11 -19.69 42.18 21.94
N ASN A 12 -19.72 41.89 23.24
CA ASN A 12 -19.31 40.61 23.80
C ASN A 12 -20.42 39.58 23.48
N SER A 13 -20.21 38.77 22.44
CA SER A 13 -21.05 37.60 22.18
C SER A 13 -20.20 36.35 22.32
N GLY A 14 -20.46 35.60 23.40
CA GLY A 14 -19.87 34.29 23.62
C GLY A 14 -20.15 33.36 22.45
N LEU A 15 -19.10 32.68 22.01
CA LEU A 15 -19.20 31.48 21.17
C LEU A 15 -18.49 30.35 21.92
N SER A 16 -19.30 29.66 22.71
CA SER A 16 -19.04 28.30 23.14
C SER A 16 -18.99 27.38 21.91
N GLY A 17 -18.06 26.42 21.93
CA GLY A 17 -18.14 25.17 21.18
C GLY A 17 -18.15 25.28 19.65
N GLY A 18 -17.03 24.97 18.99
CA GLY A 18 -17.11 24.69 17.55
C GLY A 18 -15.81 24.48 16.76
N TYR A 19 -14.62 24.66 17.33
CA TYR A 19 -13.39 24.65 16.53
C TYR A 19 -12.65 23.30 16.47
N ILE A 20 -13.13 22.26 17.15
CA ILE A 20 -12.42 20.96 17.22
C ILE A 20 -12.87 19.96 16.14
N THR A 21 -14.07 20.11 15.55
CA THR A 21 -14.55 19.14 14.56
C THR A 21 -14.13 19.48 13.12
N THR A 22 -14.06 20.76 12.74
CA THR A 22 -13.70 21.12 11.36
C THR A 22 -12.21 20.93 11.06
N PHE A 23 -11.33 21.06 12.05
CA PHE A 23 -9.90 20.81 11.86
C PHE A 23 -9.56 19.31 11.68
N CYS A 24 -10.39 18.43 12.26
CA CYS A 24 -10.20 16.97 12.15
C CYS A 24 -10.66 16.41 10.79
N VAL A 25 -11.69 17.00 10.17
CA VAL A 25 -12.19 16.57 8.85
C VAL A 25 -11.23 16.98 7.71
N ILE A 26 -10.54 18.12 7.84
CA ILE A 26 -9.59 18.57 6.81
C ILE A 26 -8.31 17.71 6.85
N LEU A 27 -7.79 17.35 8.03
CA LEU A 27 -6.61 16.49 8.12
C LEU A 27 -6.90 15.03 7.73
N GLY A 28 -8.11 14.52 7.99
CA GLY A 28 -8.50 13.16 7.64
C GLY A 28 -8.53 12.87 6.11
N ARG A 29 -8.76 13.89 5.27
CA ARG A 29 -8.77 13.72 3.80
C ARG A 29 -7.43 13.98 3.11
N TYR A 30 -6.49 14.70 3.74
CA TYR A 30 -5.15 14.93 3.18
C TYR A 30 -4.08 13.97 3.72
N PHE A 31 -4.31 13.34 4.88
CA PHE A 31 -3.39 12.33 5.42
C PHE A 31 -3.26 11.09 4.52
N PHE A 32 -4.28 10.82 3.68
CA PHE A 32 -4.32 9.64 2.81
C PHE A 32 -3.59 9.81 1.46
N MET A 33 -2.92 10.93 1.19
CA MET A 33 -2.10 11.14 -0.02
C MET A 33 -0.59 10.93 0.20
N CYS A 34 -0.18 10.52 1.40
CA CYS A 34 1.23 10.27 1.68
C CYS A 34 1.71 8.96 1.06
N VAL A 35 2.45 9.07 -0.04
CA VAL A 35 3.31 7.98 -0.56
C VAL A 35 4.10 7.38 0.60
N SER A 36 3.94 6.08 0.77
CA SER A 36 4.54 5.28 1.83
C SER A 36 5.07 3.96 1.27
N ILE A 37 5.91 3.28 2.05
CA ILE A 37 6.50 1.99 1.67
C ILE A 37 5.86 0.90 2.51
N TYR A 38 5.50 -0.20 1.86
CA TYR A 38 4.82 -1.35 2.44
C TYR A 38 5.58 -2.63 2.13
N THR A 39 5.39 -3.64 2.96
CA THR A 39 5.55 -5.04 2.58
C THR A 39 4.17 -5.64 2.35
N VAL A 40 4.13 -6.71 1.56
CA VAL A 40 2.89 -7.42 1.22
C VAL A 40 2.99 -8.84 1.78
N ASN A 41 1.90 -9.34 2.35
CA ASN A 41 1.79 -10.69 2.87
C ASN A 41 2.26 -11.73 1.81
N THR A 42 3.09 -12.69 2.23
CA THR A 42 3.69 -13.67 1.33
C THR A 42 2.65 -14.61 0.70
N ASP A 43 1.66 -15.07 1.46
CA ASP A 43 0.61 -15.95 0.97
C ASP A 43 -0.23 -15.25 -0.11
N TYR A 44 -0.49 -13.95 0.08
CA TYR A 44 -1.17 -13.14 -0.94
C TYR A 44 -0.30 -12.99 -2.21
N ILE A 45 1.00 -12.76 -2.08
CA ILE A 45 1.92 -12.70 -3.23
C ILE A 45 1.95 -14.04 -3.97
N GLU A 46 2.05 -15.16 -3.25
CA GLU A 46 2.05 -16.50 -3.85
C GLU A 46 0.72 -16.82 -4.54
N PHE A 47 -0.40 -16.42 -3.95
CA PHE A 47 -1.71 -16.52 -4.57
C PHE A 47 -1.78 -15.71 -5.87
N LEU A 48 -1.36 -14.44 -5.89
CA LEU A 48 -1.31 -13.64 -7.12
C LEU A 48 -0.38 -14.26 -8.17
N ARG A 49 0.75 -14.84 -7.75
CA ARG A 49 1.69 -15.53 -8.66
C ARG A 49 1.09 -16.79 -9.29
N SER A 50 0.22 -17.49 -8.59
CA SER A 50 -0.50 -18.65 -9.15
C SER A 50 -1.41 -18.25 -10.31
N VAL A 51 -1.90 -17.00 -10.31
CA VAL A 51 -2.70 -16.41 -11.39
C VAL A 51 -1.82 -15.81 -12.49
N ASP A 52 -0.71 -15.16 -12.11
CA ASP A 52 0.23 -14.54 -13.03
C ASP A 52 1.69 -14.63 -12.52
N SER A 53 2.49 -15.47 -13.18
CA SER A 53 3.90 -15.71 -12.82
C SER A 53 4.81 -14.48 -12.95
N ARG A 54 4.37 -13.40 -13.61
CA ARG A 54 5.12 -12.13 -13.73
C ARG A 54 5.05 -11.26 -12.46
N VAL A 55 4.19 -11.61 -11.50
CA VAL A 55 4.19 -11.03 -10.16
C VAL A 55 5.51 -11.36 -9.47
N LEU A 56 6.16 -10.34 -8.91
CA LEU A 56 7.47 -10.53 -8.28
C LEU A 56 7.32 -11.25 -6.94
N GLU A 57 8.17 -12.24 -6.72
CA GLU A 57 8.26 -12.91 -5.42
C GLU A 57 8.95 -12.06 -4.36
N ASN A 58 8.63 -12.36 -3.10
CA ASN A 58 9.42 -11.95 -1.95
C ASN A 58 10.76 -12.68 -1.96
N GLU A 59 11.85 -12.00 -1.58
CA GLU A 59 13.19 -12.55 -1.72
C GLU A 59 13.46 -13.61 -0.65
N LYS A 60 13.68 -14.86 -1.09
CA LYS A 60 13.87 -16.02 -0.20
C LYS A 60 15.19 -15.98 0.58
N ASN A 61 16.23 -15.39 0.00
CA ASN A 61 17.61 -15.60 0.45
C ASN A 61 18.02 -14.78 1.68
N PHE A 62 17.17 -13.87 2.17
CA PHE A 62 17.54 -13.00 3.30
C PHE A 62 16.35 -12.66 4.22
N GLY A 63 15.24 -13.40 4.13
CA GLY A 63 14.00 -13.06 4.85
C GLY A 63 13.42 -11.67 4.47
N ASN A 64 13.96 -11.04 3.43
CA ASN A 64 13.64 -9.68 3.06
C ASN A 64 12.39 -9.66 2.17
N LEU A 65 11.25 -9.36 2.79
CA LEU A 65 10.02 -9.08 2.05
C LEU A 65 10.26 -7.98 1.03
N ARG A 66 9.67 -8.11 -0.16
CA ARG A 66 9.78 -7.08 -1.20
C ARG A 66 9.05 -5.84 -0.74
N LYS A 67 9.69 -4.69 -0.94
CA LYS A 67 9.15 -3.38 -0.59
C LYS A 67 8.33 -2.88 -1.77
N TYR A 68 7.16 -2.33 -1.48
CA TYR A 68 6.23 -1.76 -2.44
C TYR A 68 5.94 -0.31 -2.07
N VAL A 69 5.77 0.54 -3.08
CA VAL A 69 5.39 1.93 -2.89
C VAL A 69 3.91 2.08 -3.17
N GLY A 70 3.18 2.68 -2.24
CA GLY A 70 1.75 2.90 -2.37
C GLY A 70 1.19 4.00 -1.47
N VAL A 71 -0.08 4.37 -1.62
CA VAL A 71 -0.87 4.13 -2.84
C VAL A 71 -0.39 5.12 -3.90
N LEU A 72 0.26 4.64 -4.96
CA LEU A 72 0.73 5.52 -6.03
C LEU A 72 -0.39 5.85 -7.00
N PHE A 73 -1.35 4.96 -7.17
CA PHE A 73 -2.30 5.02 -8.25
C PHE A 73 -3.57 4.24 -7.90
N LYS A 74 -4.73 4.77 -8.29
CA LYS A 74 -6.03 4.14 -8.11
C LYS A 74 -6.76 4.07 -9.44
N ILE A 75 -7.28 2.89 -9.79
CA ILE A 75 -8.16 2.66 -10.95
C ILE A 75 -9.39 1.90 -10.46
N ASN A 76 -10.59 2.35 -10.82
CA ASN A 76 -11.84 1.58 -10.65
C ASN A 76 -11.96 0.87 -9.28
N ASN A 77 -11.55 1.57 -8.21
CA ASN A 77 -11.49 1.12 -6.80
C ASN A 77 -10.32 0.23 -6.38
N TYR A 78 -9.42 -0.16 -7.26
CA TYR A 78 -8.20 -0.88 -6.91
C TYR A 78 -7.05 0.09 -6.60
N ASP A 79 -6.49 -0.04 -5.40
CA ASP A 79 -5.29 0.66 -4.99
C ASP A 79 -4.06 -0.15 -5.47
N TYR A 80 -3.20 0.49 -6.26
CA TYR A 80 -2.03 -0.16 -6.87
C TYR A 80 -0.73 0.17 -6.13
N PHE A 81 0.07 -0.88 -5.98
CA PHE A 81 1.35 -0.89 -5.29
C PHE A 81 2.45 -1.30 -6.26
N VAL A 82 3.51 -0.49 -6.35
CA VAL A 82 4.60 -0.72 -7.31
C VAL A 82 5.81 -1.28 -6.57
N PRO A 83 6.35 -2.44 -6.98
CA PRO A 83 7.51 -3.01 -6.31
C PRO A 83 8.76 -2.14 -6.53
N LEU A 84 9.48 -1.92 -5.43
CA LEU A 84 10.85 -1.40 -5.43
C LEU A 84 11.84 -2.53 -5.73
N SER A 85 12.93 -2.15 -6.38
CA SER A 85 14.07 -3.02 -6.61
C SER A 85 15.36 -2.22 -6.54
N SER A 86 16.37 -2.81 -5.92
CA SER A 86 17.73 -2.26 -5.91
C SER A 86 18.33 -2.20 -7.32
N PRO A 87 19.32 -1.32 -7.55
CA PRO A 87 20.12 -1.32 -8.77
C PRO A 87 20.66 -2.71 -9.11
N LYS A 88 20.60 -3.08 -10.39
CA LYS A 88 21.19 -4.31 -10.92
C LYS A 88 22.20 -3.98 -12.03
N PRO A 89 23.16 -4.86 -12.34
CA PRO A 89 24.10 -4.64 -13.44
C PRO A 89 23.42 -4.33 -14.78
N SER A 90 22.26 -4.96 -15.05
CA SER A 90 21.47 -4.74 -16.27
C SER A 90 20.84 -3.34 -16.38
N ASP A 91 20.83 -2.55 -15.30
CA ASP A 91 20.38 -1.16 -15.33
C ASP A 91 21.42 -0.20 -15.93
N TYR A 92 22.62 -0.69 -16.22
CA TYR A 92 23.69 0.09 -16.81
C TYR A 92 23.94 -0.31 -18.26
N VAL A 93 24.53 0.61 -19.01
CA VAL A 93 25.00 0.43 -20.38
C VAL A 93 26.31 1.20 -20.53
N TYR A 94 27.21 0.73 -21.40
CA TYR A 94 28.42 1.48 -21.74
C TYR A 94 28.11 2.39 -22.93
N MET A 95 28.34 3.69 -22.77
CA MET A 95 28.21 4.71 -23.80
C MET A 95 29.49 5.53 -23.80
N ASP A 96 30.16 5.60 -24.96
CA ASP A 96 31.42 6.34 -25.13
C ASP A 96 32.51 5.96 -24.12
N GLY A 97 32.57 4.68 -23.74
CA GLY A 97 33.52 4.17 -22.74
C GLY A 97 33.10 4.36 -21.28
N PHE A 98 32.00 5.06 -21.01
CA PHE A 98 31.51 5.33 -19.66
C PHE A 98 30.31 4.46 -19.29
N LYS A 99 30.28 3.98 -18.05
CA LYS A 99 29.16 3.20 -17.51
C LYS A 99 28.03 4.16 -17.11
N THR A 100 26.96 4.14 -17.90
CA THR A 100 25.81 5.05 -17.76
C THR A 100 24.56 4.29 -17.34
N ILE A 101 23.74 4.91 -16.48
CA ILE A 101 22.45 4.34 -16.06
C ILE A 101 21.46 4.48 -17.23
N ARG A 102 20.77 3.39 -17.59
CA ARG A 102 19.73 3.43 -18.63
C ARG A 102 18.64 4.42 -18.26
N HIS A 103 18.05 5.10 -19.23
CA HIS A 103 16.91 6.00 -18.97
C HIS A 103 15.67 5.23 -18.46
N SER A 104 14.80 5.92 -17.74
CA SER A 104 13.48 5.40 -17.38
C SER A 104 12.64 5.14 -18.63
N VAL A 105 11.87 4.06 -18.61
CA VAL A 105 10.91 3.68 -19.65
C VAL A 105 9.55 3.46 -19.00
N VAL A 106 8.46 3.39 -19.79
CA VAL A 106 7.10 3.17 -19.26
C VAL A 106 7.03 2.06 -18.18
N PRO A 107 7.55 0.83 -18.39
CA PRO A 107 7.49 -0.23 -17.38
C PRO A 107 8.43 -0.06 -16.17
N ILE A 108 9.47 0.79 -16.27
CA ILE A 108 10.52 0.89 -15.25
C ILE A 108 10.94 2.35 -15.06
N TYR A 109 10.67 2.90 -13.88
CA TYR A 109 11.15 4.20 -13.47
C TYR A 109 12.37 4.08 -12.57
N ARG A 110 13.47 4.73 -12.94
CA ARG A 110 14.72 4.77 -12.17
C ARG A 110 14.76 6.01 -11.28
N ILE A 111 15.01 5.79 -10.00
CA ILE A 111 15.12 6.83 -8.96
C ILE A 111 16.58 7.26 -8.93
N ILE A 112 16.85 8.42 -9.53
CA ILE A 112 18.19 8.97 -9.65
C ILE A 112 18.18 10.35 -8.99
N GLU A 113 19.10 10.58 -8.06
CA GLU A 113 19.38 11.89 -7.48
C GLU A 113 20.77 12.37 -7.91
N THR A 114 20.88 13.66 -8.18
CA THR A 114 22.14 14.31 -8.54
C THR A 114 22.49 15.31 -7.44
N SER A 115 23.70 15.21 -6.90
CA SER A 115 24.24 16.14 -5.91
C SER A 115 25.70 16.38 -6.21
N GLU A 116 26.12 17.64 -6.33
CA GLU A 116 27.53 18.06 -6.45
C GLU A 116 28.36 17.10 -7.32
N ASP A 117 27.92 16.93 -8.58
CA ASP A 117 28.53 16.08 -9.62
C ASP A 117 28.51 14.56 -9.40
N LYS A 118 27.81 14.05 -8.38
CA LYS A 118 27.56 12.62 -8.18
C LYS A 118 26.14 12.24 -8.57
N ILE A 119 26.03 11.15 -9.35
CA ILE A 119 24.75 10.52 -9.70
C ILE A 119 24.52 9.34 -8.76
N ASN A 120 23.55 9.49 -7.86
CA ASN A 120 23.14 8.45 -6.93
C ASN A 120 21.94 7.68 -7.51
N PHE A 121 22.14 6.41 -7.84
CA PHE A 121 21.06 5.53 -8.27
C PHE A 121 20.45 4.82 -7.07
N LEU A 122 19.32 5.33 -6.60
CA LEU A 122 18.67 4.88 -5.37
C LEU A 122 17.80 3.63 -5.56
N GLY A 123 17.59 3.17 -6.79
CA GLY A 123 16.78 2.01 -7.13
C GLY A 123 15.73 2.30 -8.19
N LYS A 124 14.80 1.37 -8.39
CA LYS A 124 13.80 1.47 -9.46
C LYS A 124 12.43 0.98 -9.03
N LEU A 125 11.41 1.56 -9.65
CA LEU A 125 10.01 1.16 -9.57
C LEU A 125 9.66 0.35 -10.82
N LYS A 126 9.20 -0.88 -10.65
CA LYS A 126 8.83 -1.76 -11.76
C LYS A 126 7.31 -1.76 -11.97
N PHE A 127 6.82 -0.76 -12.71
CA PHE A 127 5.40 -0.61 -13.06
C PHE A 127 4.83 -1.79 -13.84
N SER A 128 5.64 -2.49 -14.63
CA SER A 128 5.17 -3.71 -15.32
C SER A 128 4.79 -4.85 -14.38
N SER A 129 5.20 -4.77 -13.10
CA SER A 129 4.88 -5.75 -12.06
C SER A 129 4.13 -5.11 -10.88
N MET A 130 3.43 -3.99 -11.10
CA MET A 130 2.56 -3.41 -10.06
C MET A 130 1.35 -4.30 -9.80
N ILE A 131 0.90 -4.34 -8.55
CA ILE A 131 -0.18 -5.24 -8.11
C ILE A 131 -1.30 -4.45 -7.40
N PRO A 132 -2.56 -4.89 -7.52
CA PRO A 132 -3.60 -4.48 -6.59
C PRO A 132 -3.42 -5.23 -5.25
N ALA A 133 -3.66 -4.56 -4.13
CA ALA A 133 -3.61 -5.20 -2.82
C ALA A 133 -4.67 -4.60 -1.87
N PRO A 134 -5.39 -5.43 -1.08
CA PRO A 134 -6.28 -4.92 -0.04
C PRO A 134 -5.47 -4.42 1.17
N PRO A 135 -6.00 -3.46 1.95
CA PRO A 135 -5.36 -2.99 3.17
C PRO A 135 -4.99 -4.09 4.17
N SER A 136 -5.79 -5.17 4.26
CA SER A 136 -5.53 -6.31 5.16
C SER A 136 -4.26 -7.09 4.82
N GLN A 137 -3.75 -6.98 3.58
CA GLN A 137 -2.56 -7.71 3.13
C GLN A 137 -1.30 -6.83 3.10
N LEU A 138 -1.40 -5.60 3.60
CA LEU A 138 -0.33 -4.62 3.61
C LEU A 138 0.19 -4.40 5.04
N THR A 139 1.50 -4.37 5.16
CA THR A 139 2.17 -3.94 6.40
C THR A 139 3.01 -2.72 6.07
N LEU A 140 2.77 -1.61 6.79
CA LEU A 140 3.61 -0.41 6.64
C LEU A 140 5.04 -0.77 7.05
N LEU A 141 6.03 -0.35 6.24
CA LEU A 141 7.42 -0.59 6.57
C LEU A 141 7.76 0.08 7.90
N ASP A 142 8.16 -0.72 8.89
CA ASP A 142 8.73 -0.19 10.12
C ASP A 142 10.13 0.37 9.83
N ILE A 143 10.23 1.69 9.85
CA ILE A 143 11.49 2.40 9.60
C ILE A 143 12.39 2.35 10.84
N THR A 144 11.84 2.17 12.04
CA THR A 144 12.57 2.33 13.31
C THR A 144 13.64 1.25 13.52
N SER A 145 13.35 0.03 13.08
CA SER A 145 14.22 -1.14 13.15
C SER A 145 15.31 -1.20 12.07
N LEU A 146 15.35 -0.23 11.15
CA LEU A 146 16.32 -0.21 10.04
C LEU A 146 17.65 0.45 10.43
N THR A 147 18.72 0.11 9.70
CA THR A 147 20.02 0.80 9.83
C THR A 147 19.92 2.25 9.32
N GLU A 148 20.73 3.17 9.86
CA GLU A 148 20.68 4.60 9.49
C GLU A 148 20.90 4.85 7.99
N ASP A 149 21.82 4.11 7.37
CA ASP A 149 22.06 4.18 5.92
C ASP A 149 20.82 3.76 5.13
N TYR A 150 20.15 2.69 5.57
CA TYR A 150 18.95 2.19 4.90
C TYR A 150 17.75 3.12 5.14
N LYS A 151 17.60 3.69 6.34
CA LYS A 151 16.63 4.76 6.63
C LYS A 151 16.83 5.94 5.68
N THR A 152 18.07 6.40 5.54
CA THR A 152 18.42 7.51 4.63
C THR A 152 18.05 7.19 3.19
N LEU A 153 18.36 5.97 2.71
CA LEU A 153 17.95 5.51 1.39
C LEU A 153 16.42 5.55 1.21
N ILE A 154 15.66 5.01 2.18
CA ILE A 154 14.20 5.00 2.15
C ILE A 154 13.63 6.43 2.12
N PHE A 155 14.15 7.34 2.94
CA PHE A 155 13.70 8.73 2.95
C PHE A 155 13.98 9.44 1.62
N ASN A 156 15.16 9.23 1.02
CA ASN A 156 15.50 9.81 -0.27
C ASN A 156 14.61 9.26 -1.38
N GLN A 157 14.34 7.95 -1.40
CA GLN A 157 13.39 7.34 -2.32
C GLN A 157 11.99 7.96 -2.17
N ILE A 158 11.45 8.03 -0.95
CA ILE A 158 10.12 8.62 -0.69
C ILE A 158 10.07 10.09 -1.13
N ARG A 159 11.10 10.88 -0.80
CA ARG A 159 11.22 12.29 -1.19
C ARG A 159 11.20 12.44 -2.70
N HIS A 160 11.99 11.64 -3.43
CA HIS A 160 12.02 11.67 -4.89
C HIS A 160 10.67 11.28 -5.51
N ILE A 161 10.07 10.21 -5.01
CA ILE A 161 8.79 9.71 -5.51
C ILE A 161 7.69 10.74 -5.31
N ARG A 162 7.61 11.38 -4.13
CA ARG A 162 6.65 12.46 -3.86
C ARG A 162 6.80 13.62 -4.84
N LYS A 163 8.04 14.07 -5.09
CA LYS A 163 8.32 15.12 -6.08
C LYS A 163 7.90 14.75 -7.51
N LYS A 164 7.85 13.46 -7.83
CA LYS A 164 7.59 12.94 -9.19
C LYS A 164 6.23 12.25 -9.31
N LEU A 165 5.37 12.33 -8.30
CA LEU A 165 4.14 11.56 -8.19
C LEU A 165 3.25 11.69 -9.44
N THR A 166 3.02 12.92 -9.92
CA THR A 166 2.22 13.17 -11.12
C THR A 166 2.80 12.49 -12.37
N VAL A 167 4.12 12.46 -12.51
CA VAL A 167 4.80 11.77 -13.64
C VAL A 167 4.65 10.26 -13.50
N LEU A 168 4.85 9.72 -12.30
CA LEU A 168 4.70 8.30 -12.02
C LEU A 168 3.27 7.81 -12.29
N GLN A 169 2.28 8.59 -11.88
CA GLN A 169 0.87 8.30 -12.14
C GLN A 169 0.53 8.39 -13.63
N ASN A 170 0.85 9.52 -14.27
CA ASN A 170 0.33 9.83 -15.60
C ASN A 170 1.15 9.24 -16.74
N ARG A 171 2.47 9.06 -16.58
CA ARG A 171 3.36 8.58 -17.64
C ARG A 171 3.79 7.14 -17.50
N HIS A 172 3.67 6.56 -16.30
CA HIS A 172 3.99 5.15 -16.07
C HIS A 172 2.74 4.34 -15.76
N ALA A 173 2.10 4.56 -14.61
CA ALA A 173 1.01 3.69 -14.13
C ALA A 173 -0.22 3.69 -15.06
N LYS A 174 -0.76 4.86 -15.40
CA LYS A 174 -1.91 4.99 -16.32
C LYS A 174 -1.60 4.45 -17.71
N VAL A 175 -0.42 4.80 -18.23
CA VAL A 175 -0.01 4.42 -19.59
C VAL A 175 0.10 2.91 -19.71
N ILE A 176 0.88 2.27 -18.83
CA ILE A 176 1.08 0.82 -18.91
C ILE A 176 -0.21 0.05 -18.67
N TYR A 177 -1.06 0.51 -17.74
CA TYR A 177 -2.36 -0.11 -17.49
C TYR A 177 -3.25 -0.06 -18.73
N ASN A 178 -3.39 1.13 -19.34
CA ASN A 178 -4.23 1.30 -20.53
C ASN A 178 -3.70 0.53 -21.73
N GLN A 179 -2.38 0.52 -21.94
CA GLN A 179 -1.74 -0.25 -23.01
C GLN A 179 -1.94 -1.76 -22.83
N LYS A 180 -1.79 -2.26 -21.60
CA LYS A 180 -2.03 -3.68 -21.29
C LYS A 180 -3.50 -4.04 -21.44
N LYS A 181 -4.41 -3.18 -20.97
CA LYS A 181 -5.86 -3.36 -21.09
C LYS A 181 -6.34 -3.38 -22.55
N ALA A 182 -5.76 -2.54 -23.40
CA ALA A 182 -6.06 -2.48 -24.83
C ALA A 182 -5.31 -3.57 -25.64
N ASN A 183 -4.35 -4.26 -25.01
CA ASN A 183 -3.52 -5.30 -25.62
C ASN A 183 -2.82 -4.86 -26.91
N TYR A 184 -2.10 -3.73 -26.86
CA TYR A 184 -1.37 -3.20 -28.02
C TYR A 184 -0.23 -4.13 -28.47
N ALA A 185 -0.43 -4.82 -29.59
CA ALA A 185 0.48 -5.85 -30.11
C ALA A 185 1.89 -5.33 -30.47
N ASN A 186 2.03 -4.05 -30.78
CA ASN A 186 3.31 -3.42 -31.15
C ASN A 186 4.19 -3.03 -29.95
N ILE A 187 3.76 -3.32 -28.72
CA ILE A 187 4.47 -2.92 -27.50
C ILE A 187 5.04 -4.14 -26.79
N ASN A 188 6.31 -4.46 -27.08
CA ASN A 188 6.97 -5.69 -26.62
C ASN A 188 6.98 -5.88 -25.10
N TYR A 189 7.15 -4.80 -24.31
CA TYR A 189 7.19 -4.92 -22.85
C TYR A 189 5.86 -5.35 -22.22
N LEU A 190 4.76 -5.34 -22.98
CA LEU A 190 3.47 -5.84 -22.49
C LEU A 190 3.47 -7.35 -22.29
N ASN A 191 4.35 -8.08 -22.99
CA ASN A 191 4.53 -9.52 -22.79
C ASN A 191 5.05 -9.83 -21.37
N ASP A 192 5.94 -8.97 -20.85
CA ASP A 192 6.52 -9.09 -19.51
C ASP A 192 5.78 -8.26 -18.43
N THR A 193 4.62 -7.68 -18.78
CA THR A 193 3.80 -6.86 -17.89
C THR A 193 2.63 -7.64 -17.37
N VAL A 194 2.43 -7.73 -16.05
CA VAL A 194 1.33 -8.48 -15.40
C VAL A 194 -0.04 -8.18 -16.02
N ASP A 195 -0.94 -9.15 -15.98
CA ASP A 195 -2.33 -8.99 -16.40
C ASP A 195 -3.13 -8.34 -15.28
N PHE A 196 -3.23 -7.01 -15.34
CA PHE A 196 -3.87 -6.21 -14.29
C PHE A 196 -5.29 -6.66 -13.98
N LYS A 197 -6.10 -7.00 -15.00
CA LYS A 197 -7.49 -7.44 -14.81
C LYS A 197 -7.57 -8.79 -14.09
N LYS A 198 -6.69 -9.73 -14.43
CA LYS A 198 -6.63 -11.02 -13.72
C LYS A 198 -6.24 -10.82 -12.26
N LEU A 199 -5.30 -9.92 -11.97
CA LEU A 199 -4.91 -9.61 -10.60
C LEU A 199 -6.02 -8.89 -9.81
N GLU A 200 -6.77 -7.99 -10.44
CA GLU A 200 -7.95 -7.34 -9.84
C GLU A 200 -9.00 -8.39 -9.42
N GLN A 201 -9.32 -9.33 -10.32
CA GLN A 201 -10.25 -10.43 -10.03
C GLN A 201 -9.70 -11.37 -8.94
N ALA A 202 -8.41 -11.68 -8.98
CA ALA A 202 -7.76 -12.50 -7.97
C ALA A 202 -7.88 -11.84 -6.57
N MET A 203 -7.62 -10.53 -6.47
CA MET A 203 -7.77 -9.79 -5.21
C MET A 203 -9.19 -9.92 -4.64
N GLU A 204 -10.21 -9.77 -5.47
CA GLU A 204 -11.60 -9.92 -5.03
C GLU A 204 -11.92 -11.32 -4.53
N LEU A 205 -11.41 -12.35 -5.21
CA LEU A 205 -11.58 -13.75 -4.80
C LEU A 205 -10.89 -14.02 -3.45
N PHE A 206 -9.69 -13.46 -3.26
CA PHE A 206 -8.96 -13.58 -2.00
C PHE A 206 -9.73 -12.94 -0.84
N ILE A 207 -10.20 -11.70 -1.01
CA ILE A 207 -11.01 -11.00 0.01
C ILE A 207 -12.28 -11.79 0.34
N LYS A 208 -12.97 -12.32 -0.67
CA LYS A 208 -14.18 -13.15 -0.45
C LYS A 208 -13.86 -14.40 0.37
N LYS A 209 -12.73 -15.06 0.09
CA LYS A 209 -12.28 -16.25 0.83
C LYS A 209 -11.97 -15.92 2.28
N ASP A 210 -11.29 -14.81 2.54
CA ASP A 210 -10.97 -14.35 3.91
C ASP A 210 -12.26 -14.11 4.72
N ILE A 211 -13.22 -13.37 4.15
CA ILE A 211 -14.51 -13.08 4.80
C ILE A 211 -15.29 -14.37 5.13
N ILE A 212 -15.30 -15.35 4.23
CA ILE A 212 -15.98 -16.63 4.46
C ILE A 212 -15.27 -17.42 5.57
N THR A 213 -13.94 -17.37 5.61
CA THR A 213 -13.12 -18.05 6.62
C THR A 213 -13.38 -17.47 8.01
N ASP A 214 -13.39 -16.14 8.13
CA ASP A 214 -13.67 -15.44 9.40
C ASP A 214 -15.10 -15.70 9.90
N LYS A 215 -16.07 -15.74 8.99
CA LYS A 215 -17.46 -16.08 9.34
C LYS A 215 -17.59 -17.52 9.82
N LYS A 216 -16.84 -18.45 9.24
CA LYS A 216 -16.87 -19.85 9.68
C LYS A 216 -16.23 -20.02 11.05
N LEU A 217 -15.12 -19.33 11.31
CA LEU A 217 -14.40 -19.36 12.59
C LEU A 217 -15.27 -18.82 13.74
N SER A 218 -15.92 -17.67 13.54
CA SER A 218 -16.81 -17.08 14.56
C SER A 218 -18.05 -17.95 14.88
N LEU A 219 -18.60 -18.65 13.88
CA LEU A 219 -19.71 -19.59 14.10
C LEU A 219 -19.26 -20.84 14.89
N THR A 220 -18.04 -21.33 14.67
CA THR A 220 -17.51 -22.49 15.41
C THR A 220 -17.16 -22.16 16.86
N GLU A 221 -16.65 -20.96 17.14
CA GLU A 221 -16.35 -20.50 18.50
C GLU A 221 -17.63 -20.30 19.34
N THR A 222 -18.68 -19.77 18.72
CA THR A 222 -19.99 -19.61 19.38
C THR A 222 -20.64 -20.97 19.69
N ALA A 223 -20.52 -21.94 18.77
CA ALA A 223 -21.02 -23.29 18.98
C ALA A 223 -20.26 -24.02 20.11
N ALA A 224 -18.93 -23.90 20.16
CA ALA A 224 -18.11 -24.47 21.24
C ALA A 224 -18.46 -23.86 22.62
N ALA A 225 -18.59 -22.53 22.71
CA ALA A 225 -18.96 -21.87 23.97
C ALA A 225 -20.36 -22.26 24.48
N SER A 226 -21.30 -22.56 23.58
CA SER A 226 -22.64 -23.03 23.95
C SER A 226 -22.68 -24.49 24.42
N ALA A 227 -21.73 -25.32 23.98
CA ALA A 227 -21.61 -26.71 24.41
C ALA A 227 -21.04 -26.82 25.84
N ASP A 228 -20.02 -26.01 26.16
CA ASP A 228 -19.39 -25.99 27.49
C ASP A 228 -20.34 -25.49 28.60
N MET A 229 -21.32 -24.62 28.27
CA MET A 229 -22.33 -24.19 29.24
C MET A 229 -23.41 -25.25 29.55
N ASN A 230 -23.60 -26.25 28.67
CA ASN A 230 -24.59 -27.30 28.88
C ASN A 230 -24.04 -28.51 29.66
N GLU A 231 -22.73 -28.75 29.70
CA GLU A 231 -22.15 -29.83 30.51
C GLU A 231 -22.15 -29.50 32.03
N ASN A 232 -22.07 -28.23 32.42
CA ASN A 232 -22.10 -27.83 33.84
C ASN A 232 -23.48 -27.82 34.51
N ASN A 233 -24.58 -28.00 33.74
CA ASN A 233 -25.94 -28.00 34.28
C ASN A 233 -26.53 -29.43 34.42
N GLY A 234 -25.75 -30.46 34.10
CA GLY A 234 -26.15 -31.87 34.16
C GLY A 234 -25.76 -32.63 35.44
N GLN A 235 -25.07 -31.99 36.38
CA GLN A 235 -24.62 -32.60 37.65
C GLN A 235 -25.22 -31.89 38.88
N SER A 236 -26.54 -31.72 38.94
CA SER A 236 -27.22 -31.37 40.20
C SER A 236 -28.64 -31.92 40.26
N SER A 237 -28.76 -33.24 40.27
CA SER A 237 -29.96 -33.92 40.78
C SER A 237 -29.55 -35.20 41.50
N GLN A 238 -28.88 -35.05 42.65
CA GLN A 238 -28.85 -36.11 43.65
C GLN A 238 -30.13 -36.03 44.48
N SER A 239 -30.87 -37.13 44.44
CA SER A 239 -32.09 -37.44 45.17
C SER A 239 -31.93 -37.19 46.67
N PHE A 240 -32.78 -36.32 47.22
CA PHE A 240 -33.00 -36.21 48.66
C PHE A 240 -33.85 -37.40 49.10
N ASN A 241 -33.28 -38.28 49.91
CA ASN A 241 -33.98 -39.42 50.50
C ASN A 241 -34.29 -39.08 51.97
N PRO A 242 -35.56 -39.02 52.40
CA PRO A 242 -35.87 -38.81 53.81
C PRO A 242 -35.78 -40.16 54.55
N GLN A 243 -34.97 -40.22 55.61
CA GLN A 243 -35.02 -41.30 56.59
C GLN A 243 -35.70 -40.83 57.87
N ASP A 244 -36.37 -41.80 58.48
CA ASP A 244 -37.08 -41.83 59.76
C ASP A 244 -36.32 -41.26 60.96
#